data_AF-A0A7R9UHB3-F1
#
_entry.id   AF-A0A7R9UHB3-F1
#
_cell.length_a   1.000
_cell.length_b   1.000
_cell.length_c   1.000
_cell.angle_alpha   90.00
_cell.angle_beta   90.00
_cell.angle_gamma   90.00
#
_symmetry.space_group_name_H-M   'P 1'
#
loop_
_entity.id
_entity.type
_entity.pdbx_description
1 polymer ?
#
loop_
_entity_poly.entity_id
_entity_poly.type
_entity_poly.pdbx_seq_one_letter_code
_entity_poly.pdbx_strand_id
1 'polypeptide(L)'
;PSLADPGAALMRAVPCGRVAASLDDAAELCRASTFWRTNVGSIDDYELSAPAEFAARFVSHTWQQPTDWHVLMGAKCDFAEVKAAVLSMAARDLVWQRRLAEGRIAEAAVGARLSQGAAPIERWQDATLWVDKCCVAQQHPIMVPTIALLEQFVRRCEGMIVLFTWDFFARLWCVYEWALFLVLHDDADVQLCVDFFLNERTLPRYVEAIRAFRFADARTFYESDIELVRQRVEAMYHSIEHFERFVQLAAIVHVAVAVAKRTGLTHDPTSAESDLLVWAHLAAELGLAQLADVLSRARPAAWLKHTEPAGRDGSLRAEAIAGDQSWRADVMKNVDIWLGCELRPLLDASRTRALRAELPSQVAFALPSPPSSSGWAAAASLAFESRRASGASGTSEGGRP
;
A
#
# COMPACT_ATOMS: atom_id res chain seq x y z
N PRO A 1 -13.52 -25.49 7.58
CA PRO A 1 -14.27 -24.26 7.23
C PRO A 1 -15.73 -24.61 6.90
N SER A 2 -16.69 -23.87 7.47
CA SER A 2 -18.10 -24.01 7.10
C SER A 2 -18.29 -23.67 5.61
N LEU A 3 -19.00 -24.52 4.88
CA LEU A 3 -19.37 -24.27 3.47
C LEU A 3 -20.30 -23.05 3.28
N ALA A 4 -20.73 -22.41 4.37
CA ALA A 4 -21.61 -21.25 4.33
C ALA A 4 -20.93 -19.96 3.81
N ASP A 5 -19.60 -19.89 3.81
CA ASP A 5 -18.85 -18.74 3.28
C ASP A 5 -17.73 -19.22 2.33
N PRO A 6 -18.00 -19.26 1.01
CA PRO A 6 -17.01 -19.61 0.00
C PRO A 6 -15.75 -18.73 0.05
N GLY A 7 -15.89 -17.45 0.42
CA GLY A 7 -14.77 -16.53 0.56
C GLY A 7 -13.84 -16.95 1.69
N ALA A 8 -14.38 -17.42 2.81
CA ALA A 8 -13.58 -17.97 3.91
C ALA A 8 -12.78 -19.22 3.51
N ALA A 9 -13.37 -20.07 2.67
CA ALA A 9 -12.71 -21.28 2.19
C ALA A 9 -11.61 -20.97 1.15
N LEU A 10 -11.73 -19.85 0.44
CA LEU A 10 -10.83 -19.44 -0.64
C LEU A 10 -9.82 -18.37 -0.25
N MET A 11 -9.98 -17.71 0.90
CA MET A 11 -9.04 -16.70 1.38
C MET A 11 -7.67 -17.34 1.67
N ARG A 12 -6.64 -16.75 1.07
CA ARG A 12 -5.25 -17.19 1.20
C ARG A 12 -4.36 -15.98 1.42
N ALA A 13 -3.21 -16.21 2.04
CA ALA A 13 -2.19 -15.19 2.20
C ALA A 13 -0.78 -15.80 2.07
N VAL A 14 0.14 -15.01 1.54
CA VAL A 14 1.55 -15.35 1.36
C VAL A 14 2.41 -14.60 2.38
N PRO A 15 3.36 -15.24 3.08
CA PRO A 15 4.33 -14.52 3.90
C PRO A 15 5.19 -13.60 3.03
N CYS A 16 5.38 -12.36 3.45
CA CYS A 16 6.09 -11.33 2.69
C CYS A 16 7.49 -11.77 2.24
N GLY A 17 8.24 -12.51 3.06
CA GLY A 17 9.59 -13.00 2.71
C GLY A 17 9.64 -13.97 1.53
N ARG A 18 8.50 -14.47 1.06
CA ARG A 18 8.41 -15.28 -0.16
C ARG A 18 8.37 -14.44 -1.43
N VAL A 19 7.90 -13.19 -1.35
CA VAL A 19 7.64 -12.31 -2.50
C VAL A 19 8.37 -10.97 -2.41
N ALA A 20 9.11 -10.71 -1.33
CA ALA A 20 9.85 -9.47 -1.11
C ALA A 20 11.26 -9.76 -0.58
N ALA A 21 12.18 -8.82 -0.78
CA ALA A 21 13.57 -8.94 -0.39
C ALA A 21 14.18 -7.57 -0.10
N SER A 22 15.21 -7.52 0.74
CA SER A 22 15.98 -6.29 0.97
C SER A 22 16.82 -5.94 -0.24
N LEU A 23 17.08 -4.65 -0.49
CA LEU A 23 18.06 -4.22 -1.52
C LEU A 23 19.48 -4.72 -1.23
N ASP A 24 19.82 -4.90 0.04
CA ASP A 24 21.15 -5.33 0.47
C ASP A 24 21.35 -6.86 0.38
N ASP A 25 20.32 -7.62 0.05
CA ASP A 25 20.38 -9.08 -0.11
C ASP A 25 20.17 -9.47 -1.57
N ALA A 26 21.26 -9.45 -2.35
CA ALA A 26 21.22 -9.72 -3.78
C ALA A 26 20.66 -11.12 -4.13
N ALA A 27 20.89 -12.12 -3.27
CA ALA A 27 20.42 -13.48 -3.51
C ALA A 27 18.90 -13.58 -3.33
N GLU A 28 18.38 -13.02 -2.23
CA GLU A 28 16.93 -12.96 -2.01
C GLU A 28 16.23 -12.06 -3.03
N LEU A 29 16.85 -10.94 -3.41
CA LEU A 29 16.33 -10.01 -4.39
C LEU A 29 16.20 -10.66 -5.77
N CYS A 30 17.21 -11.40 -6.21
CA CYS A 30 17.16 -12.16 -7.45
C CYS A 30 15.99 -13.17 -7.45
N ARG A 31 15.82 -13.92 -6.35
CA ARG A 31 14.69 -14.86 -6.18
C ARG A 31 13.34 -14.14 -6.23
N ALA A 32 13.15 -13.08 -5.43
CA ALA A 32 11.90 -12.34 -5.36
C ALA A 32 11.60 -11.63 -6.69
N SER A 33 12.61 -11.15 -7.42
CA SER A 33 12.42 -10.54 -8.75
C SER A 33 11.86 -11.54 -9.76
N THR A 34 12.25 -12.81 -9.68
CA THR A 34 11.72 -13.87 -10.57
C THR A 34 10.21 -13.99 -10.41
N PHE A 35 9.70 -13.90 -9.18
CA PHE A 35 8.26 -13.88 -8.92
C PHE A 35 7.57 -12.67 -9.59
N TRP A 36 8.16 -11.48 -9.56
CA TRP A 36 7.53 -10.27 -10.11
C TRP A 36 7.63 -10.09 -11.63
N ARG A 37 8.52 -10.85 -12.29
CA ARG A 37 8.79 -10.71 -13.74
C ARG A 37 7.65 -11.19 -14.63
N THR A 38 6.88 -12.17 -14.19
CA THR A 38 5.77 -12.72 -14.98
C THR A 38 4.43 -12.23 -14.44
N ASN A 39 3.53 -11.88 -15.35
CA ASN A 39 2.16 -11.44 -15.07
C ASN A 39 1.16 -12.61 -14.98
N VAL A 40 1.64 -13.84 -15.18
CA VAL A 40 0.85 -15.07 -15.10
C VAL A 40 1.38 -15.91 -13.95
N GLY A 41 0.48 -16.27 -13.05
CA GLY A 41 0.70 -17.19 -11.95
C GLY A 41 0.77 -18.62 -12.42
N SER A 42 1.71 -19.36 -11.83
CA SER A 42 1.85 -20.80 -11.92
C SER A 42 1.24 -21.47 -10.69
N ILE A 43 1.15 -22.80 -10.71
CA ILE A 43 0.78 -23.55 -9.50
C ILE A 43 1.82 -23.38 -8.39
N ASP A 44 3.11 -23.29 -8.74
CA ASP A 44 4.20 -23.05 -7.79
C ASP A 44 4.00 -21.70 -7.06
N ASP A 45 3.56 -20.66 -7.77
CA ASP A 45 3.25 -19.35 -7.17
C ASP A 45 2.07 -19.44 -6.19
N TYR A 46 1.04 -20.21 -6.54
CA TYR A 46 -0.14 -20.43 -5.70
C TYR A 46 0.19 -21.23 -4.42
N GLU A 47 1.15 -22.15 -4.51
CA GLU A 47 1.66 -22.93 -3.37
C GLU A 47 2.51 -22.10 -2.40
N LEU A 48 2.96 -20.90 -2.78
CA LEU A 48 3.61 -19.96 -1.85
C LEU A 48 2.66 -19.42 -0.78
N SER A 49 1.36 -19.38 -1.06
CA SER A 49 0.35 -18.96 -0.09
C SER A 49 -0.22 -20.14 0.71
N ALA A 50 -0.91 -19.84 1.80
CA ALA A 50 -1.67 -20.82 2.57
C ALA A 50 -3.08 -20.28 2.86
N PRO A 51 -4.07 -21.15 3.12
CA PRO A 51 -5.38 -20.72 3.61
C PRO A 51 -5.22 -19.83 4.84
N ALA A 52 -5.95 -18.71 4.86
CA ALA A 52 -5.87 -17.72 5.91
C ALA A 52 -7.26 -17.10 6.15
N GLU A 53 -7.54 -16.71 7.39
CA GLU A 53 -8.79 -16.00 7.70
C GLU A 53 -8.75 -14.54 7.21
N PHE A 54 -7.60 -13.90 7.35
CA PHE A 54 -7.30 -12.51 7.00
C PHE A 54 -5.87 -12.38 6.45
N ALA A 55 -5.59 -11.27 5.77
CA ALA A 55 -4.24 -10.86 5.39
C ALA A 55 -3.90 -9.52 6.04
N ALA A 56 -2.64 -9.31 6.41
CA ALA A 56 -2.22 -8.03 6.97
C ALA A 56 -2.33 -6.90 5.95
N ARG A 57 -2.01 -7.17 4.68
CA ARG A 57 -2.15 -6.20 3.58
C ARG A 57 -2.65 -6.84 2.30
N PHE A 58 -3.55 -6.14 1.62
CA PHE A 58 -3.85 -6.36 0.20
C PHE A 58 -2.79 -5.64 -0.64
N VAL A 59 -2.21 -6.30 -1.65
CA VAL A 59 -1.23 -5.66 -2.53
C VAL A 59 -1.87 -5.39 -3.90
N SER A 60 -2.07 -4.11 -4.24
CA SER A 60 -2.46 -3.73 -5.60
C SER A 60 -1.29 -3.09 -6.33
N HIS A 61 -1.09 -3.51 -7.58
CA HIS A 61 0.07 -3.13 -8.35
C HIS A 61 -0.11 -3.46 -9.84
N THR A 62 0.77 -2.90 -10.67
CA THR A 62 0.90 -3.29 -12.07
C THR A 62 1.85 -4.47 -12.23
N TRP A 63 1.46 -5.45 -13.06
CA TRP A 63 2.34 -6.59 -13.40
C TRP A 63 3.37 -6.22 -14.47
N GLN A 64 2.95 -5.46 -15.48
CA GLN A 64 3.80 -5.06 -16.60
C GLN A 64 4.68 -3.89 -16.21
N GLN A 65 5.95 -3.96 -16.60
CA GLN A 65 6.88 -2.85 -16.50
C GLN A 65 6.41 -1.70 -17.42
N PRO A 66 6.46 -0.44 -16.95
CA PRO A 66 6.21 0.71 -17.82
C PRO A 66 7.12 0.72 -19.05
N THR A 67 6.58 1.07 -20.22
CA THR A 67 7.30 0.95 -21.50
C THR A 67 8.58 1.77 -21.57
N ASP A 68 8.63 2.91 -20.88
CA ASP A 68 9.77 3.82 -20.81
C ASP A 68 10.58 3.69 -19.51
N TRP A 69 10.38 2.61 -18.73
CA TRP A 69 11.03 2.38 -17.44
C TRP A 69 12.56 2.54 -17.50
N HIS A 70 13.25 1.85 -18.41
CA HIS A 70 14.72 1.92 -18.49
C HIS A 70 15.24 3.31 -18.89
N VAL A 71 14.43 4.10 -19.60
CA VAL A 71 14.79 5.47 -19.99
C VAL A 71 14.68 6.40 -18.77
N LEU A 72 13.59 6.27 -18.01
CA LEU A 72 13.32 7.16 -16.88
C LEU A 72 14.07 6.76 -15.60
N MET A 73 14.14 5.46 -15.30
CA MET A 73 14.74 4.89 -14.08
C MET A 73 16.18 4.41 -14.27
N GLY A 74 16.64 4.33 -15.53
CA GLY A 74 17.98 3.86 -15.88
C GLY A 74 18.03 2.38 -16.28
N ALA A 75 18.91 2.07 -17.23
CA ALA A 75 19.01 0.74 -17.83
C ALA A 75 19.39 -0.39 -16.86
N LYS A 76 19.98 -0.06 -15.70
CA LYS A 76 20.37 -1.02 -14.66
C LYS A 76 19.31 -1.18 -13.57
N CYS A 77 18.22 -0.42 -13.61
CA CYS A 77 17.13 -0.52 -12.64
C CYS A 77 16.13 -1.57 -13.12
N ASP A 78 16.10 -2.74 -12.47
CA ASP A 78 15.14 -3.81 -12.76
C ASP A 78 13.82 -3.54 -12.03
N PHE A 79 12.70 -3.53 -12.76
CA PHE A 79 11.39 -3.21 -12.21
C PHE A 79 10.91 -4.21 -11.16
N ALA A 80 11.20 -5.50 -11.37
CA ALA A 80 10.80 -6.57 -10.47
C ALA A 80 11.61 -6.53 -9.16
N GLU A 81 12.91 -6.21 -9.23
CA GLU A 81 13.73 -5.95 -8.05
C GLU A 81 13.21 -4.77 -7.24
N VAL A 82 12.87 -3.64 -7.89
CA VAL A 82 12.31 -2.47 -7.19
C VAL A 82 11.00 -2.83 -6.49
N LYS A 83 10.10 -3.58 -7.12
CA LYS A 83 8.86 -4.03 -6.47
C LYS A 83 9.12 -4.90 -5.24
N ALA A 84 10.01 -5.88 -5.34
CA ALA A 84 10.39 -6.73 -4.22
C ALA A 84 11.00 -5.92 -3.05
N ALA A 85 11.86 -4.96 -3.37
CA ALA A 85 12.49 -4.07 -2.41
C ALA A 85 11.47 -3.19 -1.68
N VAL A 86 10.62 -2.50 -2.45
CA VAL A 86 9.58 -1.60 -1.93
C VAL A 86 8.61 -2.35 -1.03
N LEU A 87 8.21 -3.57 -1.41
CA LEU A 87 7.32 -4.39 -0.60
C LEU A 87 7.96 -4.83 0.73
N SER A 88 9.28 -5.09 0.73
CA SER A 88 10.00 -5.41 1.97
C SER A 88 10.01 -4.21 2.93
N MET A 89 10.13 -3.00 2.40
CA MET A 89 10.09 -1.77 3.20
C MET A 89 8.72 -1.56 3.81
N ALA A 90 7.66 -1.72 3.00
CA ALA A 90 6.28 -1.63 3.48
C ALA A 90 5.98 -2.65 4.59
N ALA A 91 6.43 -3.89 4.45
CA ALA A 91 6.25 -4.91 5.48
C ALA A 91 7.03 -4.62 6.77
N ARG A 92 8.24 -4.04 6.67
CA ARG A 92 8.99 -3.58 7.84
C ARG A 92 8.25 -2.46 8.57
N ASP A 93 7.69 -1.50 7.83
CA ASP A 93 6.90 -0.41 8.40
C ASP A 93 5.63 -0.91 9.08
N LEU A 94 4.93 -1.87 8.48
CA LEU A 94 3.79 -2.54 9.09
C LEU A 94 4.13 -3.20 10.43
N VAL A 95 5.16 -4.05 10.46
CA VAL A 95 5.56 -4.74 11.69
C VAL A 95 5.96 -3.73 12.76
N TRP A 96 6.61 -2.65 12.34
CA TRP A 96 6.98 -1.56 13.23
C TRP A 96 5.76 -0.85 13.83
N GLN A 97 4.80 -0.43 13.00
CA GLN A 97 3.55 0.21 13.43
C GLN A 97 2.78 -0.66 14.42
N ARG A 98 2.70 -1.98 14.17
CA ARG A 98 2.05 -2.92 15.08
C ARG A 98 2.74 -2.97 16.44
N ARG A 99 4.07 -3.09 16.47
CA ARG A 99 4.83 -3.10 17.73
C ARG A 99 4.65 -1.81 18.52
N LEU A 100 4.56 -0.67 17.83
CA LEU A 100 4.29 0.62 18.47
C LEU A 100 2.89 0.64 19.10
N ALA A 101 1.87 0.21 18.35
CA ALA A 101 0.50 0.11 18.84
C ALA A 101 0.34 -0.88 20.02
N GLU A 102 1.13 -1.94 20.04
CA GLU A 102 1.19 -2.92 21.14
C GLU A 102 2.01 -2.45 22.34
N GLY A 103 2.64 -1.26 22.28
CA GLY A 103 3.55 -0.77 23.32
C GLY A 103 4.83 -1.60 23.51
N ARG A 104 5.16 -2.48 22.53
CA ARG A 104 6.37 -3.32 22.57
C ARG A 104 7.64 -2.57 22.23
N ILE A 105 7.51 -1.40 21.60
CA ILE A 105 8.59 -0.47 21.35
C ILE A 105 8.16 0.91 21.86
N ALA A 106 9.08 1.63 22.48
CA ALA A 106 8.86 3.01 22.85
C ALA A 106 8.78 3.89 21.59
N GLU A 107 7.96 4.94 21.61
CA GLU A 107 7.88 5.92 20.52
C GLU A 107 9.24 6.58 20.23
N ALA A 108 10.08 6.75 21.27
CA ALA A 108 11.45 7.24 21.12
C ALA A 108 12.36 6.31 20.28
N ALA A 109 12.05 5.00 20.19
CA ALA A 109 12.80 4.06 19.36
C ALA A 109 12.53 4.23 17.85
N VAL A 110 11.46 4.95 17.48
CA VAL A 110 11.10 5.24 16.08
C VAL A 110 12.18 6.09 15.40
N GLY A 111 12.72 7.09 16.10
CA GLY A 111 13.81 7.93 15.58
C GLY A 111 15.15 7.19 15.44
N ALA A 112 15.42 6.19 16.29
CA ALA A 112 16.70 5.47 16.30
C ALA A 112 16.85 4.42 15.16
N ARG A 113 15.74 3.98 14.55
CA ARG A 113 15.69 2.91 13.53
C ARG A 113 16.53 3.21 12.28
N LEU A 114 16.63 4.47 11.90
CA LEU A 114 17.17 4.89 10.61
C LEU A 114 18.66 5.28 10.66
N SER A 115 19.27 5.35 11.85
CA SER A 115 20.65 5.80 12.05
C SER A 115 21.64 4.68 12.41
N GLN A 116 21.17 3.51 12.86
CA GLN A 116 22.07 2.48 13.42
C GLN A 116 22.08 1.13 12.70
N GLY A 117 21.53 1.02 11.49
CA GLY A 117 21.41 -0.29 10.81
C GLY A 117 20.66 -1.26 11.73
N ALA A 118 19.42 -0.87 12.07
CA ALA A 118 18.60 -1.43 13.14
C ALA A 118 18.79 -2.93 13.35
N ALA A 119 18.85 -3.33 14.64
CA ALA A 119 18.73 -4.73 15.06
C ALA A 119 17.69 -5.43 14.17
N PRO A 120 17.99 -6.63 13.65
CA PRO A 120 17.16 -7.28 12.65
C PRO A 120 15.71 -7.20 13.13
N ILE A 121 14.85 -6.55 12.32
CA ILE A 121 13.40 -6.61 12.56
C ILE A 121 13.06 -8.06 12.28
N GLU A 122 13.29 -8.91 13.27
CA GLU A 122 13.02 -10.32 13.21
C GLU A 122 11.53 -10.40 12.90
N ARG A 123 11.23 -10.93 11.70
CA ARG A 123 9.89 -11.34 11.24
C ARG A 123 9.07 -10.35 10.41
N TRP A 124 9.65 -9.31 9.77
CA TRP A 124 8.89 -8.62 8.70
C TRP A 124 8.51 -9.58 7.56
N GLN A 125 9.33 -10.61 7.35
CA GLN A 125 9.08 -11.70 6.40
C GLN A 125 7.81 -12.49 6.71
N ASP A 126 7.33 -12.49 7.95
CA ASP A 126 6.14 -13.22 8.40
C ASP A 126 4.85 -12.41 8.20
N ALA A 127 4.95 -11.12 7.87
CA ALA A 127 3.77 -10.31 7.54
C ALA A 127 3.02 -10.96 6.37
N THR A 128 1.72 -11.20 6.53
CA THR A 128 0.91 -11.90 5.53
C THR A 128 0.33 -10.93 4.51
N LEU A 129 0.49 -11.25 3.23
CA LEU A 129 0.03 -10.43 2.12
C LEU A 129 -1.01 -11.20 1.31
N TRP A 130 -2.02 -10.50 0.81
CA TRP A 130 -2.84 -10.99 -0.28
C TRP A 130 -2.28 -10.43 -1.60
N VAL A 131 -1.77 -11.33 -2.44
CA VAL A 131 -1.23 -11.02 -3.78
C VAL A 131 -1.95 -11.95 -4.74
N ASP A 132 -2.66 -11.38 -5.73
CA ASP A 132 -3.50 -12.11 -6.70
C ASP A 132 -2.80 -13.35 -7.29
N LYS A 133 -1.53 -13.23 -7.69
CA LYS A 133 -0.74 -14.33 -8.25
C LYS A 133 -0.55 -15.53 -7.32
N CYS A 134 -0.46 -15.28 -6.01
CA CYS A 134 -0.34 -16.34 -5.00
C CYS A 134 -1.69 -16.78 -4.44
N CYS A 135 -2.68 -15.88 -4.39
CA CYS A 135 -3.93 -16.10 -3.67
C CYS A 135 -5.09 -16.53 -4.58
N VAL A 136 -4.95 -16.38 -5.90
CA VAL A 136 -5.90 -16.87 -6.89
C VAL A 136 -5.22 -17.97 -7.70
N ALA A 137 -5.87 -19.13 -7.81
CA ALA A 137 -5.41 -20.23 -8.66
C ALA A 137 -5.59 -19.83 -10.14
N GLN A 138 -4.64 -19.07 -10.68
CA GLN A 138 -4.69 -18.61 -12.07
C GLN A 138 -4.70 -19.81 -13.01
N GLN A 139 -5.38 -19.68 -14.15
CA GLN A 139 -5.60 -20.76 -15.14
C GLN A 139 -6.46 -21.94 -14.66
N HIS A 140 -6.89 -21.97 -13.39
CA HIS A 140 -7.84 -22.96 -12.89
C HIS A 140 -9.29 -22.51 -13.16
N PRO A 141 -10.24 -23.43 -13.44
CA PRO A 141 -11.66 -23.07 -13.64
C PRO A 141 -12.31 -22.31 -12.48
N ILE A 142 -11.74 -22.40 -11.27
CA ILE A 142 -12.23 -21.65 -10.09
C ILE A 142 -11.83 -20.17 -10.10
N MET A 143 -10.92 -19.74 -10.97
CA MET A 143 -10.43 -18.38 -11.02
C MET A 143 -11.57 -17.37 -11.16
N VAL A 144 -12.52 -17.62 -12.08
CA VAL A 144 -13.67 -16.74 -12.33
C VAL A 144 -14.55 -16.58 -11.08
N PRO A 145 -15.05 -17.66 -10.43
CA PRO A 145 -15.81 -17.51 -9.19
C PRO A 145 -14.96 -16.93 -8.05
N THR A 146 -13.64 -17.17 -8.00
CA THR A 146 -12.75 -16.54 -7.01
C THR A 146 -12.67 -15.02 -7.22
N ILE A 147 -12.49 -14.53 -8.45
CA ILE A 147 -12.46 -13.09 -8.77
C ILE A 147 -13.79 -12.42 -8.42
N ALA A 148 -14.92 -13.12 -8.58
CA ALA A 148 -16.22 -12.60 -8.18
C ALA A 148 -16.35 -12.33 -6.67
N LEU A 149 -15.43 -12.86 -5.85
CA LEU A 149 -15.33 -12.66 -4.40
C LEU A 149 -14.29 -11.60 -4.00
N LEU A 150 -13.73 -10.84 -4.96
CA LEU A 150 -12.68 -9.85 -4.69
C LEU A 150 -13.03 -8.90 -3.54
N GLU A 151 -14.28 -8.41 -3.47
CA GLU A 151 -14.72 -7.52 -2.39
C GLU A 151 -14.63 -8.18 -1.01
N GLN A 152 -14.86 -9.50 -0.93
CA GLN A 152 -14.73 -10.25 0.31
C GLN A 152 -13.26 -10.38 0.73
N PHE A 153 -12.35 -10.58 -0.21
CA PHE A 153 -10.92 -10.63 0.07
C PHE A 153 -10.40 -9.27 0.53
N VAL A 154 -10.81 -8.19 -0.15
CA VAL A 154 -10.45 -6.82 0.22
C VAL A 154 -10.92 -6.47 1.64
N ARG A 155 -12.14 -6.87 2.04
CA ARG A 155 -12.64 -6.68 3.42
C ARG A 155 -11.84 -7.44 4.47
N ARG A 156 -11.29 -8.59 4.12
CA ARG A 156 -10.50 -9.44 5.01
C ARG A 156 -9.02 -9.03 5.07
N CYS A 157 -8.67 -7.90 4.45
CA CYS A 157 -7.35 -7.32 4.55
C CYS A 157 -7.38 -6.15 5.54
N GLU A 158 -6.42 -6.09 6.47
CA GLU A 158 -6.33 -5.03 7.47
C GLU A 158 -5.79 -3.70 6.92
N GLY A 159 -5.35 -3.67 5.67
CA GLY A 159 -4.72 -2.52 5.04
C GLY A 159 -4.39 -2.81 3.59
N MET A 160 -3.88 -1.81 2.90
CA MET A 160 -3.49 -1.93 1.50
C MET A 160 -2.09 -1.39 1.27
N ILE A 161 -1.32 -2.11 0.47
CA ILE A 161 -0.07 -1.62 -0.12
C ILE A 161 -0.34 -1.39 -1.59
N VAL A 162 -0.06 -0.17 -2.07
CA VAL A 162 -0.20 0.20 -3.48
C VAL A 162 1.18 0.45 -4.05
N LEU A 163 1.69 -0.44 -4.91
CA LEU A 163 2.93 -0.23 -5.64
C LEU A 163 2.64 0.71 -6.82
N PHE A 164 2.75 2.01 -6.55
CA PHE A 164 2.11 3.04 -7.37
C PHE A 164 3.06 3.56 -8.44
N THR A 165 3.07 2.91 -9.61
CA THR A 165 3.79 3.35 -10.82
C THR A 165 2.97 4.35 -11.65
N TRP A 166 3.58 5.13 -12.55
CA TRP A 166 2.81 6.00 -13.44
C TRP A 166 1.86 5.25 -14.39
N ASP A 167 2.14 3.98 -14.73
CA ASP A 167 1.24 3.13 -15.51
C ASP A 167 0.10 2.50 -14.68
N PHE A 168 -0.04 2.83 -13.39
CA PHE A 168 -1.09 2.26 -12.52
C PHE A 168 -2.50 2.52 -13.06
N PHE A 169 -2.75 3.75 -13.55
CA PHE A 169 -4.04 4.13 -14.12
C PHE A 169 -4.38 3.48 -15.46
N ALA A 170 -3.39 2.87 -16.12
CA ALA A 170 -3.64 2.10 -17.34
C ALA A 170 -4.23 0.70 -17.04
N ARG A 171 -4.33 0.29 -15.76
CA ARG A 171 -4.76 -1.05 -15.33
C ARG A 171 -6.06 -0.97 -14.54
N LEU A 172 -7.17 -1.28 -15.20
CA LEU A 172 -8.51 -1.04 -14.66
C LEU A 172 -8.79 -1.79 -13.34
N TRP A 173 -8.37 -3.05 -13.24
CA TRP A 173 -8.48 -3.82 -12.00
C TRP A 173 -7.75 -3.17 -10.82
N CYS A 174 -6.52 -2.70 -11.03
CA CYS A 174 -5.72 -2.07 -9.98
C CYS A 174 -6.40 -0.81 -9.44
N VAL A 175 -6.93 0.02 -10.35
CA VAL A 175 -7.66 1.23 -9.97
C VAL A 175 -8.96 0.88 -9.23
N TYR A 176 -9.71 -0.12 -9.71
CA TYR A 176 -10.93 -0.57 -9.06
C TYR A 176 -10.66 -1.15 -7.66
N GLU A 177 -9.67 -2.02 -7.49
CA GLU A 177 -9.24 -2.59 -6.20
C GLU A 177 -8.94 -1.49 -5.19
N TRP A 178 -8.18 -0.48 -5.61
CA TRP A 178 -7.79 0.62 -4.74
C TRP A 178 -8.98 1.50 -4.35
N ALA A 179 -9.82 1.88 -5.31
CA ALA A 179 -11.03 2.63 -5.03
C ALA A 179 -11.98 1.84 -4.12
N LEU A 180 -12.16 0.55 -4.37
CA LEU A 180 -12.93 -0.38 -3.53
C LEU A 180 -12.38 -0.43 -2.10
N PHE A 181 -11.06 -0.49 -1.93
CA PHE A 181 -10.43 -0.45 -0.61
C PHE A 181 -10.78 0.85 0.12
N LEU A 182 -10.65 2.01 -0.53
CA LEU A 182 -10.98 3.33 0.05
C LEU A 182 -12.48 3.50 0.38
N VAL A 183 -13.35 2.72 -0.25
CA VAL A 183 -14.78 2.68 0.08
C VAL A 183 -15.03 1.84 1.35
N LEU A 184 -14.28 0.74 1.51
CA LEU A 184 -14.52 -0.25 2.55
C LEU A 184 -13.73 0.03 3.84
N HIS A 185 -12.63 0.77 3.74
CA HIS A 185 -11.65 0.98 4.81
C HIS A 185 -11.34 2.46 5.02
N ASP A 186 -10.55 2.73 6.05
CA ASP A 186 -10.01 4.06 6.34
C ASP A 186 -8.83 4.37 5.39
N ASP A 187 -8.68 5.62 4.96
CA ASP A 187 -7.57 6.03 4.09
C ASP A 187 -6.19 5.92 4.78
N ALA A 188 -6.15 5.95 6.12
CA ALA A 188 -4.90 5.74 6.86
C ALA A 188 -4.39 4.29 6.75
N ASP A 189 -5.24 3.35 6.36
CA ASP A 189 -4.87 1.95 6.17
C ASP A 189 -4.24 1.70 4.78
N VAL A 190 -4.10 2.74 3.95
CA VAL A 190 -3.43 2.68 2.65
C VAL A 190 -1.99 3.17 2.76
N GLN A 191 -1.05 2.28 2.44
CA GLN A 191 0.35 2.60 2.22
C GLN A 191 0.63 2.76 0.73
N LEU A 192 0.68 4.01 0.26
CA LEU A 192 1.06 4.35 -1.11
C LEU A 192 2.59 4.29 -1.26
N CYS A 193 3.08 3.22 -1.86
CA CYS A 193 4.50 3.02 -2.11
C CYS A 193 4.92 3.67 -3.43
N VAL A 194 5.13 4.98 -3.40
CA VAL A 194 5.47 5.79 -4.59
C VAL A 194 6.92 6.28 -4.59
N ASP A 195 7.60 6.28 -3.44
CA ASP A 195 8.91 6.95 -3.25
C ASP A 195 10.02 6.46 -4.19
N PHE A 196 10.05 5.16 -4.51
CA PHE A 196 11.04 4.59 -5.43
C PHE A 196 10.71 4.84 -6.91
N PHE A 197 9.47 5.17 -7.21
CA PHE A 197 8.98 5.33 -8.57
C PHE A 197 8.87 6.81 -8.97
N LEU A 198 8.67 7.70 -8.00
CA LEU A 198 8.51 9.14 -8.20
C LEU A 198 9.83 9.89 -8.01
N ASN A 199 10.34 10.43 -9.11
CA ASN A 199 11.48 11.32 -9.16
C ASN A 199 11.20 12.43 -10.19
N GLU A 200 12.11 13.39 -10.34
CA GLU A 200 11.96 14.52 -11.26
C GLU A 200 11.64 14.08 -12.71
N ARG A 201 12.19 12.95 -13.16
CA ARG A 201 11.97 12.43 -14.52
C ARG A 201 10.61 11.77 -14.69
N THR A 202 10.08 11.15 -13.64
CA THR A 202 8.82 10.40 -13.69
C THR A 202 7.62 11.22 -13.22
N LEU A 203 7.83 12.32 -12.47
CA LEU A 203 6.77 13.20 -12.00
C LEU A 203 5.81 13.65 -13.13
N PRO A 204 6.27 14.10 -14.30
CA PRO A 204 5.35 14.44 -15.40
C PRO A 204 4.47 13.28 -15.85
N ARG A 205 4.96 12.03 -15.76
CA ARG A 205 4.18 10.83 -16.10
C ARG A 205 3.06 10.58 -15.12
N TYR A 206 3.29 10.78 -13.82
CA TYR A 206 2.23 10.66 -12.82
C TYR A 206 1.15 11.72 -12.99
N VAL A 207 1.57 12.97 -13.20
CA VAL A 207 0.63 14.09 -13.43
C VAL A 207 -0.26 13.77 -14.62
N GLU A 208 0.33 13.33 -15.74
CA GLU A 208 -0.43 12.97 -16.93
C GLU A 208 -1.31 11.74 -16.72
N ALA A 209 -0.81 10.69 -16.07
CA ALA A 209 -1.57 9.48 -15.81
C ALA A 209 -2.83 9.75 -14.97
N ILE A 210 -2.73 10.62 -13.95
CA ILE A 210 -3.87 11.03 -13.13
C ILE A 210 -4.81 11.96 -13.93
N ARG A 211 -4.26 12.95 -14.64
CA ARG A 211 -5.03 13.90 -15.47
C ARG A 211 -5.89 13.18 -16.51
N ALA A 212 -5.26 12.27 -17.25
CA ALA A 212 -5.84 11.56 -18.37
C ALA A 212 -6.61 10.30 -17.97
N PHE A 213 -6.67 9.93 -16.68
CA PHE A 213 -7.37 8.72 -16.28
C PHE A 213 -8.84 8.76 -16.72
N ARG A 214 -9.20 7.79 -17.56
CA ARG A 214 -10.56 7.48 -17.95
C ARG A 214 -10.75 5.97 -17.87
N PHE A 215 -11.88 5.55 -17.32
CA PHE A 215 -12.30 4.16 -17.22
C PHE A 215 -12.28 3.48 -18.58
N ALA A 216 -12.75 4.17 -19.62
CA ALA A 216 -12.83 3.64 -20.99
C ALA A 216 -11.45 3.39 -21.63
N ASP A 217 -10.41 4.11 -21.21
CA ASP A 217 -9.06 4.00 -21.75
C ASP A 217 -8.19 3.01 -20.96
N ALA A 218 -8.63 2.65 -19.76
CA ALA A 218 -7.94 1.69 -18.91
C ALA A 218 -8.10 0.26 -19.45
N ARG A 219 -7.05 -0.54 -19.28
CA ARG A 219 -6.96 -1.90 -19.84
C ARG A 219 -7.07 -2.95 -18.75
N THR A 220 -7.66 -4.08 -19.10
CA THR A 220 -7.61 -5.32 -18.33
C THR A 220 -6.70 -6.34 -19.04
N PHE A 221 -6.39 -7.46 -18.39
CA PHE A 221 -5.66 -8.53 -19.06
C PHE A 221 -6.56 -9.28 -20.06
N TYR A 222 -7.81 -9.57 -19.66
CA TYR A 222 -8.85 -10.09 -20.54
C TYR A 222 -9.88 -9.00 -20.83
N GLU A 223 -10.19 -8.75 -22.10
CA GLU A 223 -11.17 -7.71 -22.49
C GLU A 223 -12.56 -7.95 -21.86
N SER A 224 -12.93 -9.21 -21.64
CA SER A 224 -14.17 -9.58 -20.94
C SER A 224 -14.27 -9.01 -19.53
N ASP A 225 -13.13 -8.76 -18.87
CA ASP A 225 -13.11 -8.23 -17.52
C ASP A 225 -13.53 -6.76 -17.47
N ILE A 226 -13.43 -6.01 -18.57
CA ILE A 226 -13.83 -4.59 -18.61
C ILE A 226 -15.31 -4.48 -18.24
N GLU A 227 -16.15 -5.36 -18.79
CA GLU A 227 -17.58 -5.38 -18.54
C GLU A 227 -17.88 -5.81 -17.10
N LEU A 228 -17.11 -6.78 -16.57
CA LEU A 228 -17.25 -7.19 -15.17
C LEU A 228 -16.93 -6.03 -14.22
N VAL A 229 -15.79 -5.34 -14.40
CA VAL A 229 -15.42 -4.19 -13.56
C VAL A 229 -16.44 -3.05 -13.74
N ARG A 230 -16.94 -2.82 -14.96
CA ARG A 230 -17.98 -1.82 -15.23
C ARG A 230 -19.23 -2.08 -14.41
N GLN A 231 -19.74 -3.31 -14.44
CA GLN A 231 -20.91 -3.70 -13.66
C GLN A 231 -20.70 -3.49 -12.16
N ARG A 232 -19.50 -3.77 -11.65
CA ARG A 232 -19.16 -3.51 -10.23
C ARG A 232 -19.11 -2.02 -9.91
N VAL A 233 -18.49 -1.21 -10.78
CA VAL A 233 -18.48 0.25 -10.62
C VAL A 233 -19.90 0.81 -10.68
N GLU A 234 -20.70 0.41 -11.65
CA GLU A 234 -22.09 0.85 -11.77
C GLU A 234 -22.96 0.37 -10.60
N ALA A 235 -22.65 -0.78 -9.98
CA ALA A 235 -23.37 -1.22 -8.79
C ALA A 235 -23.09 -0.35 -7.55
N MET A 236 -21.87 0.19 -7.41
CA MET A 236 -21.43 0.92 -6.21
C MET A 236 -21.51 2.44 -6.35
N TYR A 237 -21.22 2.97 -7.55
CA TYR A 237 -21.06 4.40 -7.80
C TYR A 237 -22.25 4.95 -8.59
N HIS A 238 -22.51 6.26 -8.45
CA HIS A 238 -23.59 6.92 -9.18
C HIS A 238 -23.42 6.85 -10.71
N SER A 239 -22.18 7.02 -11.19
CA SER A 239 -21.80 6.83 -12.58
C SER A 239 -20.30 6.53 -12.68
N ILE A 240 -19.84 6.12 -13.88
CA ILE A 240 -18.41 5.97 -14.19
C ILE A 240 -17.66 7.29 -13.96
N GLU A 241 -18.25 8.43 -14.34
CA GLU A 241 -17.63 9.75 -14.13
C GLU A 241 -17.42 10.06 -12.64
N HIS A 242 -18.37 9.69 -11.78
CA HIS A 242 -18.23 9.85 -10.33
C HIS A 242 -17.10 8.98 -9.77
N PHE A 243 -16.96 7.75 -10.28
CA PHE A 243 -15.85 6.86 -9.96
C PHE A 243 -14.50 7.46 -10.39
N GLU A 244 -14.38 7.93 -11.64
CA GLU A 244 -13.16 8.57 -12.16
C GLU A 244 -12.75 9.78 -11.33
N ARG A 245 -13.69 10.68 -11.03
CA ARG A 245 -13.44 11.88 -10.23
C ARG A 245 -13.00 11.55 -8.82
N PHE A 246 -13.59 10.53 -8.19
CA PHE A 246 -13.17 10.04 -6.88
C PHE A 246 -11.74 9.49 -6.92
N VAL A 247 -11.43 8.64 -7.90
CA VAL A 247 -10.10 8.06 -8.10
C VAL A 247 -9.04 9.14 -8.31
N GLN A 248 -9.30 10.15 -9.15
CA GLN A 248 -8.36 11.23 -9.41
C GLN A 248 -8.09 12.07 -8.15
N LEU A 249 -9.14 12.42 -7.40
CA LEU A 249 -8.99 13.12 -6.12
C LEU A 249 -8.18 12.28 -5.14
N ALA A 250 -8.49 10.99 -5.00
CA ALA A 250 -7.77 10.08 -4.13
C ALA A 250 -6.29 9.95 -4.51
N ALA A 251 -5.97 9.89 -5.80
CA ALA A 251 -4.61 9.89 -6.34
C ALA A 251 -3.82 11.10 -5.87
N ILE A 252 -4.36 12.30 -6.08
CA ILE A 252 -3.69 13.53 -5.72
C ILE A 252 -3.46 13.58 -4.20
N VAL A 253 -4.47 13.24 -3.40
CA VAL A 253 -4.36 13.25 -1.93
C VAL A 253 -3.25 12.30 -1.45
N HIS A 254 -3.28 11.03 -1.85
CA HIS A 254 -2.31 10.04 -1.35
C HIS A 254 -0.89 10.32 -1.86
N VAL A 255 -0.74 10.79 -3.10
CA VAL A 255 0.58 11.17 -3.63
C VAL A 255 1.12 12.40 -2.91
N ALA A 256 0.29 13.43 -2.67
CA ALA A 256 0.70 14.61 -1.93
C ALA A 256 1.12 14.27 -0.50
N VAL A 257 0.40 13.38 0.18
CA VAL A 257 0.79 12.87 1.51
C VAL A 257 2.12 12.12 1.44
N ALA A 258 2.33 11.25 0.44
CA ALA A 258 3.59 10.55 0.29
C ALA A 258 4.77 11.51 0.02
N VAL A 259 4.60 12.51 -0.85
CA VAL A 259 5.59 13.57 -1.11
C VAL A 259 5.90 14.37 0.16
N ALA A 260 4.87 14.75 0.91
CA ALA A 260 5.03 15.43 2.19
C ALA A 260 5.83 14.58 3.20
N LYS A 261 5.55 13.28 3.28
CA LYS A 261 6.32 12.33 4.13
C LYS A 261 7.77 12.19 3.65
N ARG A 262 8.01 12.12 2.34
CA ARG A 262 9.35 12.05 1.74
C ARG A 262 10.18 13.31 2.00
N THR A 263 9.54 14.46 2.11
CA THR A 263 10.22 15.73 2.46
C THR A 263 10.93 15.62 3.80
N GLY A 264 10.35 14.88 4.73
CA GLY A 264 10.99 14.53 6.00
C GLY A 264 12.23 13.63 5.84
N LEU A 265 12.55 13.15 4.65
CA LEU A 265 13.72 12.32 4.38
C LEU A 265 14.79 13.07 3.59
N THR A 266 14.40 14.00 2.71
CA THR A 266 15.29 14.80 1.88
C THR A 266 15.71 16.10 2.59
N HIS A 267 16.97 16.52 2.47
CA HIS A 267 17.49 17.71 3.16
C HIS A 267 16.99 19.06 2.61
N ASP A 268 16.23 19.06 1.50
CA ASP A 268 15.74 20.30 0.89
C ASP A 268 14.22 20.48 1.05
N PRO A 269 13.77 21.26 2.06
CA PRO A 269 12.35 21.55 2.25
C PRO A 269 11.76 22.45 1.17
N THR A 270 12.58 23.17 0.40
CA THR A 270 12.08 24.06 -0.67
C THR A 270 11.62 23.26 -1.89
N SER A 271 12.30 22.16 -2.20
CA SER A 271 11.89 21.20 -3.23
C SER A 271 10.49 20.65 -2.97
N ALA A 272 10.15 20.37 -1.71
CA ALA A 272 8.87 19.79 -1.35
C ALA A 272 7.67 20.72 -1.53
N GLU A 273 7.84 21.99 -1.21
CA GLU A 273 6.82 23.01 -1.48
C GLU A 273 6.56 23.10 -2.98
N SER A 274 7.63 23.07 -3.79
CA SER A 274 7.52 23.03 -5.25
C SER A 274 6.80 21.75 -5.72
N ASP A 275 7.13 20.59 -5.17
CA ASP A 275 6.50 19.31 -5.53
C ASP A 275 5.00 19.29 -5.18
N LEU A 276 4.60 19.84 -4.02
CA LEU A 276 3.19 19.95 -3.63
C LEU A 276 2.41 20.91 -4.53
N LEU A 277 3.04 21.98 -5.03
CA LEU A 277 2.41 22.90 -5.98
C LEU A 277 2.06 22.22 -7.32
N VAL A 278 2.85 21.23 -7.76
CA VAL A 278 2.51 20.44 -8.96
C VAL A 278 1.17 19.72 -8.77
N TRP A 279 0.94 19.14 -7.60
CA TRP A 279 -0.32 18.47 -7.27
C TRP A 279 -1.48 19.45 -7.06
N ALA A 280 -1.20 20.63 -6.51
CA ALA A 280 -2.19 21.71 -6.38
C ALA A 280 -2.67 22.22 -7.75
N HIS A 281 -1.75 22.43 -8.70
CA HIS A 281 -2.08 22.81 -10.06
C HIS A 281 -2.91 21.75 -10.76
N LEU A 282 -2.51 20.47 -10.65
CA LEU A 282 -3.30 19.37 -11.21
C LEU A 282 -4.71 19.31 -10.62
N ALA A 283 -4.85 19.48 -9.29
CA ALA A 283 -6.16 19.54 -8.65
C ALA A 283 -7.02 20.69 -9.22
N ALA A 284 -6.43 21.87 -9.44
CA ALA A 284 -7.12 23.01 -10.03
C ALA A 284 -7.55 22.74 -11.48
N GLU A 285 -6.67 22.15 -12.30
CA GLU A 285 -6.97 21.74 -13.69
C GLU A 285 -8.16 20.77 -13.76
N LEU A 286 -8.27 19.86 -12.80
CA LEU A 286 -9.36 18.88 -12.70
C LEU A 286 -10.64 19.43 -12.04
N GLY A 287 -10.69 20.74 -11.73
CA GLY A 287 -11.85 21.37 -11.09
C GLY A 287 -12.02 21.00 -9.61
N LEU A 288 -10.98 20.50 -8.95
CA LEU A 288 -10.95 20.14 -7.53
C LEU A 288 -10.48 21.33 -6.67
N ALA A 289 -11.16 22.48 -6.80
CA ALA A 289 -10.70 23.76 -6.24
C ALA A 289 -10.39 23.74 -4.73
N GLN A 290 -11.19 23.04 -3.92
CA GLN A 290 -10.94 22.93 -2.48
C GLN A 290 -9.66 22.15 -2.17
N LEU A 291 -9.38 21.08 -2.91
CA LEU A 291 -8.14 20.32 -2.76
C LEU A 291 -6.94 21.17 -3.20
N ALA A 292 -7.05 21.90 -4.31
CA ALA A 292 -6.00 22.79 -4.79
C ALA A 292 -5.65 23.87 -3.75
N ASP A 293 -6.64 24.46 -3.08
CA ASP A 293 -6.43 25.43 -1.99
C ASP A 293 -5.67 24.80 -0.81
N VAL A 294 -6.14 23.66 -0.31
CA VAL A 294 -5.49 22.94 0.80
C VAL A 294 -4.03 22.61 0.46
N LEU A 295 -3.76 22.07 -0.73
CA LEU A 295 -2.41 21.73 -1.17
C LEU A 295 -1.51 22.97 -1.31
N SER A 296 -2.04 24.08 -1.83
CA SER A 296 -1.29 25.34 -2.01
C SER A 296 -0.92 26.01 -0.68
N ARG A 297 -1.62 25.68 0.40
CA ARG A 297 -1.36 26.18 1.76
C ARG A 297 -0.45 25.27 2.58
N ALA A 298 -0.17 24.05 2.11
CA ALA A 298 0.76 23.16 2.79
C ALA A 298 2.15 23.82 2.91
N ARG A 299 2.77 23.71 4.09
CA ARG A 299 4.09 24.28 4.38
C ARG A 299 5.00 23.22 5.02
N PRO A 300 5.50 22.23 4.26
CA PRO A 300 6.44 21.24 4.76
C PRO A 300 7.66 21.84 5.47
N ALA A 301 8.17 22.98 5.00
CA ALA A 301 9.25 23.69 5.67
C ALA A 301 8.89 24.16 7.08
N ALA A 302 7.64 24.55 7.31
CA ALA A 302 7.16 24.96 8.64
C ALA A 302 7.01 23.76 9.58
N TRP A 303 6.58 22.61 9.07
CA TRP A 303 6.50 21.36 9.84
C TRP A 303 7.86 20.92 10.38
N LEU A 304 8.95 21.24 9.66
CA LEU A 304 10.32 21.01 10.09
C LEU A 304 10.79 22.01 11.15
N LYS A 305 10.50 23.31 11.00
CA LYS A 305 11.00 24.36 11.91
C LYS A 305 10.52 24.20 13.35
N HIS A 306 9.33 23.65 13.58
CA HIS A 306 8.82 23.41 14.93
C HIS A 306 9.59 22.32 15.70
N THR A 307 10.48 21.60 15.04
CA THR A 307 11.29 20.53 15.64
C THR A 307 12.70 21.00 16.01
N GLU A 308 13.10 22.22 15.61
CA GLU A 308 14.43 22.74 15.89
C GLU A 308 14.52 23.21 17.36
N PRO A 309 15.42 22.64 18.19
CA PRO A 309 15.65 23.17 19.53
C PRO A 309 16.19 24.59 19.43
N ALA A 310 15.49 25.54 20.05
CA ALA A 310 15.86 26.96 20.04
C ALA A 310 17.33 27.15 20.47
N GLY A 311 18.19 27.60 19.55
CA GLY A 311 19.56 28.03 19.88
C GLY A 311 20.72 27.31 19.17
N ARG A 312 20.50 26.48 18.14
CA ARG A 312 21.61 25.97 17.31
C ARG A 312 21.85 26.82 16.07
N ASP A 313 23.08 27.36 15.98
CA ASP A 313 23.58 28.13 14.85
C ASP A 313 23.64 27.27 13.58
N GLY A 314 23.30 27.86 12.41
CA GLY A 314 22.96 27.12 11.18
C GLY A 314 24.07 26.25 10.56
N SER A 315 25.32 26.31 11.07
CA SER A 315 26.46 25.52 10.57
C SER A 315 26.58 24.11 11.19
N LEU A 316 26.04 23.89 12.41
CA LEU A 316 26.01 22.55 13.05
C LEU A 316 24.85 21.67 12.53
N ARG A 317 24.08 22.18 11.56
CA ARG A 317 22.86 21.58 11.03
C ARG A 317 23.13 20.25 10.31
N ALA A 318 24.19 20.14 9.52
CA ALA A 318 24.46 18.93 8.73
C ALA A 318 24.90 17.72 9.59
N GLU A 319 25.76 17.94 10.60
CA GLU A 319 26.28 16.88 11.45
C GLU A 319 25.29 16.46 12.55
N ALA A 320 24.51 17.39 13.10
CA ALA A 320 23.51 17.07 14.13
C ALA A 320 22.28 16.32 13.55
N ILE A 321 21.86 16.65 12.32
CA ILE A 321 20.76 15.94 11.62
C ILE A 321 21.14 14.48 11.33
N ALA A 322 22.43 14.16 11.18
CA ALA A 322 22.88 12.79 10.93
C ALA A 322 22.70 11.87 12.16
N GLY A 323 22.74 12.42 13.37
CA GLY A 323 22.66 11.65 14.62
C GLY A 323 21.28 11.59 15.27
N ASP A 324 20.51 12.69 15.21
CA ASP A 324 19.19 12.80 15.83
C ASP A 324 18.10 12.91 14.76
N GLN A 325 17.32 11.84 14.59
CA GLN A 325 16.22 11.76 13.63
C GLN A 325 14.84 11.90 14.28
N SER A 326 14.76 12.34 15.55
CA SER A 326 13.48 12.59 16.23
C SER A 326 12.56 13.54 15.45
N TRP A 327 13.14 14.55 14.78
CA TRP A 327 12.43 15.48 13.90
C TRP A 327 11.61 14.79 12.80
N ARG A 328 12.02 13.61 12.33
CA ARG A 328 11.26 12.85 11.30
C ARG A 328 9.92 12.40 11.86
N ALA A 329 9.87 11.93 13.10
CA ALA A 329 8.63 11.50 13.74
C ALA A 329 7.65 12.68 13.88
N ASP A 330 8.15 13.86 14.24
CA ASP A 330 7.35 15.07 14.33
C ASP A 330 6.83 15.54 12.96
N VAL A 331 7.64 15.48 11.90
CA VAL A 331 7.19 15.76 10.54
C VAL A 331 6.09 14.78 10.12
N MET A 332 6.29 13.48 10.34
CA MET A 332 5.30 12.46 10.02
C MET A 332 3.99 12.71 10.76
N LYS A 333 4.06 13.04 12.05
CA LYS A 333 2.91 13.43 12.87
C LYS A 333 2.21 14.67 12.32
N ASN A 334 2.93 15.69 11.91
CA ASN A 334 2.34 16.89 11.30
C ASN A 334 1.66 16.59 9.96
N VAL A 335 2.24 15.71 9.15
CA VAL A 335 1.62 15.25 7.91
C VAL A 335 0.35 14.44 8.19
N ASP A 336 0.35 13.58 9.20
CA ASP A 336 -0.82 12.81 9.59
C ASP A 336 -1.94 13.73 10.15
N ILE A 337 -1.59 14.77 10.91
CA ILE A 337 -2.54 15.81 11.33
C ILE A 337 -3.12 16.54 10.11
N TRP A 338 -2.29 16.93 9.15
CA TRP A 338 -2.73 17.58 7.92
C TRP A 338 -3.67 16.68 7.09
N LEU A 339 -3.33 15.40 6.95
CA LEU A 339 -4.21 14.41 6.33
C LEU A 339 -5.55 14.33 7.06
N GLY A 340 -5.55 14.12 8.38
CA GLY A 340 -6.76 13.93 9.16
C GLY A 340 -7.66 15.18 9.22
N CYS A 341 -7.07 16.37 9.31
CA CYS A 341 -7.82 17.62 9.49
C CYS A 341 -8.23 18.30 8.19
N GLU A 342 -7.40 18.27 7.14
CA GLU A 342 -7.66 19.04 5.91
C GLU A 342 -7.99 18.17 4.70
N LEU A 343 -7.32 17.03 4.51
CA LEU A 343 -7.49 16.22 3.30
C LEU A 343 -8.60 15.17 3.44
N ARG A 344 -8.71 14.51 4.60
CA ARG A 344 -9.69 13.47 4.86
C ARG A 344 -11.14 13.95 4.71
N PRO A 345 -11.54 15.15 5.21
CA PRO A 345 -12.88 15.65 4.94
C PRO A 345 -13.21 15.79 3.45
N LEU A 346 -12.21 16.13 2.62
CA LEU A 346 -12.39 16.22 1.17
C LEU A 346 -12.53 14.83 0.53
N LEU A 347 -11.73 13.85 0.96
CA LEU A 347 -11.86 12.45 0.56
C LEU A 347 -13.23 11.90 0.92
N ASP A 348 -13.69 12.08 2.16
CA ASP A 348 -14.99 11.62 2.66
C ASP A 348 -16.14 12.25 1.89
N ALA A 349 -16.08 13.56 1.67
CA ALA A 349 -17.08 14.26 0.87
C ALA A 349 -17.09 13.76 -0.59
N SER A 350 -15.91 13.46 -1.16
CA SER A 350 -15.81 12.91 -2.51
C SER A 350 -16.36 11.48 -2.58
N ARG A 351 -16.02 10.63 -1.61
CA ARG A 351 -16.53 9.26 -1.47
C ARG A 351 -18.06 9.27 -1.36
N THR A 352 -18.60 10.14 -0.52
CA THR A 352 -20.05 10.29 -0.32
C THR A 352 -20.77 10.73 -1.59
N ARG A 353 -20.21 11.69 -2.34
CA ARG A 353 -20.76 12.11 -3.63
C ARG A 353 -20.67 11.03 -4.70
N ALA A 354 -19.66 10.17 -4.64
CA ALA A 354 -19.40 9.18 -5.67
C ALA A 354 -20.26 7.91 -5.51
N LEU A 355 -20.51 7.51 -4.27
CA LEU A 355 -21.24 6.29 -3.93
C LEU A 355 -22.75 6.46 -3.96
N ARG A 356 -23.47 5.41 -4.35
CA ARG A 356 -24.92 5.34 -4.21
C ARG A 356 -25.30 5.25 -2.73
N ALA A 357 -26.40 5.91 -2.33
CA ALA A 357 -26.88 5.91 -0.94
C ALA A 357 -27.20 4.51 -0.41
N GLU A 358 -27.67 3.62 -1.28
CA GLU A 358 -27.87 2.21 -0.98
C GLU A 358 -26.75 1.41 -1.63
N LEU A 359 -25.73 1.05 -0.86
CA LEU A 359 -24.80 0.00 -1.28
C LEU A 359 -25.62 -1.29 -1.40
N PRO A 360 -25.56 -2.02 -2.53
CA PRO A 360 -26.33 -3.25 -2.73
C PRO A 360 -26.20 -4.17 -1.53
N SER A 361 -27.26 -4.87 -1.12
CA SER A 361 -27.22 -5.80 0.03
C SER A 361 -26.14 -6.87 -0.09
N GLN A 362 -25.72 -7.22 -1.31
CA GLN A 362 -24.58 -8.08 -1.60
C GLN A 362 -23.24 -7.46 -1.19
N VAL A 363 -23.16 -6.13 -1.21
CA VAL A 363 -22.08 -5.34 -0.59
C VAL A 363 -22.39 -5.15 0.90
N ALA A 364 -23.64 -4.98 1.32
CA ALA A 364 -24.04 -4.77 2.71
C ALA A 364 -24.33 -6.06 3.51
N PHE A 365 -23.54 -7.13 3.32
CA PHE A 365 -23.50 -8.19 4.35
C PHE A 365 -23.00 -7.59 5.66
N ALA A 366 -23.85 -7.65 6.70
CA ALA A 366 -23.55 -7.17 8.03
C ALA A 366 -22.22 -7.75 8.53
N LEU A 367 -21.21 -6.88 8.67
CA LEU A 367 -19.93 -7.25 9.25
C LEU A 367 -20.14 -7.59 10.74
N PRO A 368 -19.48 -8.63 11.28
CA PRO A 368 -19.00 -8.51 12.65
C PRO A 368 -18.03 -7.33 12.67
N SER A 369 -18.23 -6.38 13.59
CA SER A 369 -17.31 -5.26 13.77
C SER A 369 -15.86 -5.78 13.78
N PRO A 370 -14.92 -5.13 13.07
CA PRO A 370 -13.53 -5.53 13.14
C PRO A 370 -13.12 -5.64 14.61
N PRO A 371 -12.35 -6.67 15.02
CA PRO A 371 -11.86 -6.75 16.38
C PRO A 371 -11.16 -5.44 16.69
N SER A 372 -11.46 -4.84 17.85
CA SER A 372 -10.70 -3.69 18.33
C SER A 372 -9.20 -4.01 18.28
N SER A 373 -8.34 -3.00 18.16
CA SER A 373 -6.88 -3.16 18.14
C SER A 373 -6.34 -4.06 19.28
N SER A 374 -7.06 -4.15 20.41
CA SER A 374 -6.80 -5.06 21.53
C SER A 374 -7.12 -6.54 21.29
N GLY A 375 -8.11 -6.88 20.45
CA GLY A 375 -8.48 -8.26 20.11
C GLY A 375 -7.44 -9.00 19.27
N TRP A 376 -6.63 -8.25 18.52
CA TRP A 376 -5.62 -8.80 17.60
C TRP A 376 -4.39 -9.36 18.31
N ALA A 377 -3.95 -8.73 19.40
CA ALA A 377 -2.86 -9.24 20.22
C ALA A 377 -3.16 -10.65 20.77
N ALA A 378 -4.45 -10.94 21.05
CA ALA A 378 -4.89 -12.26 21.50
C ALA A 378 -4.93 -13.28 20.35
N ALA A 379 -5.45 -12.92 19.17
CA ALA A 379 -5.53 -13.81 18.02
C ALA A 379 -4.14 -14.18 17.46
N ALA A 380 -3.21 -13.22 17.38
CA ALA A 380 -1.83 -13.46 16.95
C ALA A 380 -1.06 -14.35 17.93
N SER A 381 -1.26 -14.18 19.24
CA SER A 381 -0.68 -15.07 20.27
C SER A 381 -1.21 -16.50 20.16
N LEU A 382 -2.51 -16.69 19.93
CA LEU A 382 -3.12 -18.02 19.79
C LEU A 382 -2.63 -18.75 18.52
N ALA A 383 -2.52 -18.05 17.39
CA ALA A 383 -1.97 -18.62 16.16
C ALA A 383 -0.48 -19.00 16.31
N PHE A 384 0.27 -18.23 17.11
CA PHE A 384 1.67 -18.49 17.41
C PHE A 384 1.85 -19.73 18.32
N GLU A 385 1.03 -19.87 19.36
CA GLU A 385 1.04 -21.04 20.25
C GLU A 385 0.65 -22.34 19.53
N SER A 386 -0.33 -22.27 18.61
CA SER A 386 -0.75 -23.41 17.79
C SER A 386 0.37 -23.94 16.88
N ARG A 387 1.20 -23.06 16.30
CA ARG A 387 2.37 -23.45 15.49
C ARG A 387 3.52 -24.01 16.33
N ARG A 388 3.69 -23.51 17.56
CA ARG A 388 4.70 -24.02 18.50
C ARG A 388 4.34 -25.43 19.00
N ALA A 389 3.06 -25.71 19.20
CA ALA A 389 2.55 -27.02 19.59
C ALA A 389 2.68 -28.08 18.47
N SER A 390 2.55 -27.66 17.21
CA SER A 390 2.63 -28.57 16.05
C SER A 390 4.06 -28.86 15.56
N GLY A 391 5.06 -28.05 15.96
CA GLY A 391 6.47 -28.28 15.64
C GLY A 391 7.23 -29.20 16.62
N ALA A 392 6.60 -29.65 17.71
CA ALA A 392 7.28 -30.38 18.79
C ALA A 392 7.18 -31.92 18.71
N SER A 393 6.49 -32.50 17.73
CA SER A 393 6.25 -33.95 17.63
C SER A 393 7.07 -34.64 16.53
N GLY A 394 8.36 -34.31 16.40
CA GLY A 394 9.18 -34.75 15.27
C GLY A 394 10.59 -35.20 15.62
N THR A 395 10.82 -35.90 16.74
CA THR A 395 12.09 -36.60 16.98
C THR A 395 11.88 -37.94 17.68
N SER A 396 11.81 -39.04 16.92
CA SER A 396 12.65 -40.24 17.10
C SER A 396 12.03 -41.44 16.37
N GLU A 397 12.67 -41.85 15.27
CA GLU A 397 12.81 -43.27 14.95
C GLU A 397 13.91 -43.42 13.89
N GLY A 398 15.04 -43.99 14.31
CA GLY A 398 16.23 -44.15 13.47
C GLY A 398 17.17 -45.16 14.10
N GLY A 399 16.66 -46.35 14.38
CA GLY A 399 17.46 -47.52 14.77
C GLY A 399 17.65 -48.46 13.59
N ARG A 400 18.91 -48.61 13.15
CA ARG A 400 19.57 -49.84 12.64
C ARG A 400 21.00 -49.50 12.19
N PRO A 401 21.95 -50.45 12.15
CA PRO A 401 21.78 -51.91 12.15
C PRO A 401 21.72 -52.56 13.52
#